data_AF-A0A537RH67-F1
#
_entry.id   AF-A0A537RH67-F1
#
_cell.length_a   1.000
_cell.length_b   1.000
_cell.length_c   1.000
_cell.angle_alpha   90.00
_cell.angle_beta   90.00
_cell.angle_gamma   90.00
#
_symmetry.space_group_name_H-M   'P 1'
#
loop_
_entity.id
_entity.type
_entity.pdbx_description
1 polymer ?
#
loop_
_entity_poly.entity_id
_entity_poly.type
_entity_poly.pdbx_seq_one_letter_code
_entity_poly.pdbx_strand_id
1 'polypeptide(L)'
;LAQGLLARFGASWRPSPDLASLGLPMWIPVLLAFASGATLLGGTARFIGVNVLIVLAVPFCLAGLAVLHTVARRLPRPAVTLTVFYLLAGILGWPLLLIALLGLLDSPLGLRRRFA
;
A
#
# COMPACT_ATOMS: atom_id res chain seq x y z
N LEU A 1 20.50 4.79 6.61
CA LEU A 1 21.23 6.04 6.28
C LEU A 1 22.42 5.80 5.34
N ALA A 2 23.35 4.88 5.63
CA ALA A 2 24.50 4.59 4.77
C ALA A 2 24.14 4.25 3.30
N GLN A 3 23.16 3.36 3.07
CA GLN A 3 22.69 3.04 1.71
C GLN A 3 22.07 4.25 0.99
N GLY A 4 21.44 5.17 1.70
CA GLY A 4 20.86 6.38 1.10
C GLY A 4 21.93 7.37 0.62
N LEU A 5 23.02 7.52 1.37
CA LEU A 5 24.19 8.30 0.95
C LEU A 5 24.89 7.63 -0.23
N LEU A 6 25.15 6.32 -0.17
CA LEU A 6 25.76 5.57 -1.27
C LEU A 6 24.92 5.58 -2.55
N ALA A 7 23.58 5.51 -2.44
CA ALA A 7 22.68 5.65 -3.58
C ALA A 7 22.74 7.05 -4.21
N ARG A 8 22.81 8.10 -3.38
CA ARG A 8 22.90 9.49 -3.86
C ARG A 8 24.24 9.80 -4.56
N PHE A 9 25.32 9.14 -4.15
CA PHE A 9 26.65 9.27 -4.76
C PHE A 9 26.94 8.21 -5.85
N GLY A 10 25.97 7.37 -6.24
CA GLY A 10 26.18 6.33 -7.25
C GLY A 10 27.15 5.20 -6.83
N ALA A 11 27.57 5.18 -5.56
CA ALA A 11 28.51 4.21 -5.01
C ALA A 11 27.81 2.96 -4.41
N SER A 12 26.54 2.75 -4.76
CA SER A 12 25.75 1.64 -4.23
C SER A 12 26.07 0.35 -4.99
N TRP A 13 26.71 -0.58 -4.30
CA TRP A 13 27.02 -1.92 -4.84
C TRP A 13 25.78 -2.75 -5.18
N ARG A 14 24.66 -2.52 -4.46
CA ARG A 14 23.39 -3.18 -4.70
C ARG A 14 22.32 -2.11 -4.97
N PRO A 15 21.53 -2.23 -6.06
CA PRO A 15 20.47 -1.26 -6.34
C PRO A 15 19.47 -1.22 -5.19
N SER A 16 19.00 -0.01 -4.88
CA SER A 16 17.99 0.20 -3.85
C SER A 16 16.75 -0.63 -4.15
N PRO A 17 16.16 -1.33 -3.16
CA PRO A 17 14.95 -2.12 -3.36
C PRO A 17 13.85 -1.22 -3.92
N ASP A 18 13.30 -1.59 -5.07
CA ASP A 18 12.15 -0.91 -5.64
C ASP A 18 10.87 -1.41 -4.97
N LEU A 19 10.55 -0.80 -3.82
CA LEU A 19 9.29 -1.07 -3.13
C LEU A 19 8.08 -0.71 -4.00
N ALA A 20 8.25 0.14 -5.02
CA ALA A 20 7.20 0.50 -5.94
C ALA A 20 6.95 -0.55 -7.03
N SER A 21 7.72 -1.64 -7.12
CA SER A 21 7.40 -2.80 -7.97
C SER A 21 6.94 -4.04 -7.20
N LEU A 22 6.76 -3.93 -5.87
CA LEU A 22 6.15 -5.00 -5.08
C LEU A 22 4.71 -5.25 -5.56
N GLY A 23 4.48 -6.47 -6.05
CA GLY A 23 3.15 -7.01 -6.36
C GLY A 23 2.67 -7.88 -5.21
N LEU A 24 1.39 -7.74 -4.84
CA LEU A 24 0.79 -8.62 -3.83
C LEU A 24 0.51 -9.99 -4.47
N PRO A 25 0.84 -11.09 -3.78
CA PRO A 25 0.50 -12.42 -4.27
C PRO A 25 -1.00 -12.65 -4.22
N MET A 26 -1.52 -13.43 -5.17
CA MET A 26 -2.96 -13.65 -5.37
C MET A 26 -3.71 -14.25 -4.16
N TRP A 27 -3.00 -14.87 -3.21
CA TRP A 27 -3.62 -15.42 -2.01
C TRP A 27 -4.02 -14.34 -0.98
N ILE A 28 -3.40 -13.15 -1.01
CA ILE A 28 -3.72 -12.05 -0.10
C ILE A 28 -5.17 -11.54 -0.27
N PRO A 29 -5.66 -11.22 -1.48
CA PRO A 29 -7.07 -10.84 -1.66
C PRO A 29 -8.05 -11.99 -1.40
N VAL A 30 -7.65 -13.25 -1.65
CA VAL A 30 -8.47 -14.41 -1.28
C VAL A 30 -8.62 -14.52 0.24
N LEU A 31 -7.53 -14.32 0.99
CA LEU A 31 -7.55 -14.29 2.45
C LEU A 31 -8.41 -13.12 2.98
N LEU A 32 -8.38 -11.96 2.31
CA LEU A 32 -9.25 -10.83 2.63
C LEU A 32 -10.73 -11.20 2.49
N ALA A 33 -11.10 -11.88 1.40
CA ALA A 33 -12.48 -12.32 1.17
C ALA A 33 -12.94 -13.32 2.25
N PHE A 34 -12.09 -14.27 2.62
CA PHE A 34 -12.41 -15.24 3.67
C PHE A 34 -12.55 -14.57 5.05
N ALA A 35 -11.62 -13.67 5.39
CA ALA A 35 -11.67 -12.89 6.63
C ALA A 35 -12.94 -12.03 6.70
N SER A 36 -13.35 -11.43 5.58
CA SER A 36 -14.60 -10.66 5.47
C SER A 36 -15.82 -11.56 5.72
N GLY A 37 -15.86 -12.75 5.11
CA GLY A 37 -16.92 -13.73 5.35
C GLY A 37 -17.00 -14.17 6.81
N ALA A 38 -15.85 -14.38 7.47
CA ALA A 38 -15.79 -14.74 8.88
C ALA A 38 -16.40 -13.66 9.81
N THR A 39 -16.39 -12.38 9.41
CA THR A 39 -17.05 -11.30 10.18
C THR A 39 -18.57 -11.46 10.28
N LEU A 40 -19.18 -12.17 9.33
CA LEU A 40 -20.63 -12.38 9.26
C LEU A 40 -21.12 -13.48 10.20
N LEU A 41 -20.24 -14.41 10.58
CA LEU A 41 -20.60 -15.61 11.37
C LEU A 41 -20.74 -15.34 12.88
N GLY A 42 -20.39 -14.13 13.35
CA GLY A 42 -20.46 -13.77 14.77
C GLY A 42 -19.43 -14.48 15.66
N GLY A 43 -19.52 -14.28 16.98
CA GLY A 43 -18.68 -14.95 17.98
C GLY A 43 -17.16 -14.84 17.74
N THR A 44 -16.44 -15.93 18.01
CA THR A 44 -14.99 -16.04 17.81
C THR A 44 -14.57 -15.90 16.34
N ALA A 45 -15.41 -16.37 15.41
CA ALA A 45 -15.15 -16.24 13.98
C ALA A 45 -15.07 -14.77 13.56
N ARG A 46 -15.99 -13.94 14.05
CA ARG A 46 -15.94 -12.48 13.82
C ARG A 46 -14.70 -11.84 14.44
N PHE A 47 -14.32 -12.23 15.65
CA PHE A 47 -13.11 -11.73 16.29
C PHE A 47 -11.86 -12.04 15.45
N ILE A 48 -11.71 -13.29 14.99
CA ILE A 48 -10.60 -13.69 14.12
C ILE A 48 -10.65 -12.92 12.80
N GLY A 49 -11.82 -12.86 12.16
CA GLY A 49 -12.02 -12.16 10.89
C GLY A 49 -11.59 -10.69 10.96
N VAL A 50 -12.03 -9.95 11.99
CA VAL A 50 -11.66 -8.54 12.18
C VAL A 50 -10.15 -8.38 12.39
N ASN A 51 -9.51 -9.22 13.21
CA ASN A 51 -8.07 -9.14 13.42
C ASN A 51 -7.28 -9.44 12.14
N VAL A 52 -7.70 -10.44 11.38
CA VAL A 52 -7.09 -10.75 10.07
C VAL A 52 -7.27 -9.57 9.11
N LEU A 53 -8.45 -8.94 9.07
CA LEU A 53 -8.67 -7.73 8.26
C LEU A 53 -7.75 -6.58 8.64
N ILE A 54 -7.53 -6.34 9.94
CA ILE A 54 -6.61 -5.30 10.43
C ILE A 54 -5.18 -5.58 9.96
N VAL A 55 -4.71 -6.82 10.09
CA VAL A 55 -3.37 -7.22 9.64
C VAL A 55 -3.24 -7.08 8.11
N LEU A 56 -4.27 -7.49 7.36
CA LEU A 56 -4.28 -7.40 5.90
C LEU A 56 -4.38 -5.95 5.41
N ALA A 57 -4.89 -5.00 6.20
CA ALA A 57 -4.92 -3.60 5.81
C ALA A 57 -3.51 -3.05 5.53
N VAL A 58 -2.48 -3.55 6.22
CA VAL A 58 -1.09 -3.10 6.06
C VAL A 58 -0.55 -3.34 4.63
N PRO A 59 -0.51 -4.58 4.10
CA PRO A 59 -0.02 -4.81 2.75
C PRO A 59 -0.84 -4.09 1.68
N PHE A 60 -2.17 -3.98 1.84
CA PHE A 60 -3.00 -3.20 0.91
C PHE A 60 -2.71 -1.69 0.97
N CYS A 61 -2.46 -1.15 2.16
CA CYS A 61 -2.05 0.24 2.32
C CYS A 61 -0.71 0.52 1.62
N LEU A 62 0.28 -0.38 1.78
CA LEU A 62 1.56 -0.27 1.09
C LEU A 62 1.39 -0.32 -0.44
N ALA A 63 0.54 -1.21 -0.95
CA ALA A 63 0.22 -1.28 -2.38
C ALA A 63 -0.38 0.03 -2.90
N GLY A 64 -1.36 0.59 -2.17
CA GLY A 64 -1.99 1.86 -2.53
C GLY A 64 -1.03 3.04 -2.45
N LEU A 65 -0.15 3.09 -1.44
CA LEU A 65 0.90 4.12 -1.34
C LEU A 65 1.83 4.06 -2.55
N ALA A 66 2.11 2.86 -3.02
CA ALA A 66 2.97 2.66 -4.17
C ALA A 66 2.28 3.13 -5.47
N VAL A 67 0.95 3.02 -5.59
CA VAL A 67 0.14 3.67 -6.65
C VAL A 67 0.12 5.20 -6.48
N LEU A 68 -0.05 5.71 -5.26
CA LEU A 68 0.00 7.16 -5.00
C LEU A 68 1.35 7.74 -5.45
N HIS A 69 2.45 7.04 -5.19
CA HIS A 69 3.78 7.49 -5.62
C HIS A 69 3.95 7.48 -7.13
N THR A 70 3.41 6.50 -7.86
CA THR A 70 3.48 6.50 -9.33
C THR A 70 2.65 7.64 -9.92
N VAL A 71 1.46 7.90 -9.38
CA VAL A 71 0.61 9.03 -9.79
C VAL A 71 1.25 10.37 -9.43
N ALA A 72 1.78 10.51 -8.22
CA ALA A 72 2.40 11.75 -7.75
C ALA A 72 3.61 12.15 -8.61
N ARG A 73 4.43 11.18 -9.07
CA ARG A 73 5.56 11.45 -9.98
C ARG A 73 5.15 12.04 -11.33
N ARG A 74 3.91 11.85 -11.77
CA ARG A 74 3.38 12.44 -13.02
C ARG A 74 2.89 13.88 -12.84
N LEU A 75 2.74 14.36 -11.61
CA LEU A 75 2.33 15.73 -11.32
C LEU A 75 3.54 16.68 -11.35
N PRO A 76 3.34 17.98 -11.65
CA PRO A 76 4.43 18.96 -11.73
C PRO A 76 5.16 19.19 -10.40
N ARG A 77 4.56 18.84 -9.25
CA ARG A 77 5.15 19.01 -7.91
C ARG A 77 4.91 17.76 -7.03
N PRO A 78 5.60 16.63 -7.30
CA PRO A 78 5.37 15.36 -6.60
C PRO A 78 5.55 15.46 -5.08
N ALA A 79 6.54 16.24 -4.63
CA ALA A 79 6.83 16.44 -3.22
C ALA A 79 5.70 17.13 -2.46
N VAL A 80 4.98 18.06 -3.10
CA VAL A 80 3.85 18.77 -2.48
C VAL A 80 2.68 17.80 -2.30
N THR A 81 2.34 17.04 -3.34
CA THR A 81 1.26 16.04 -3.29
C THR A 81 1.50 15.01 -2.18
N LEU A 82 2.71 14.47 -2.09
CA LEU A 82 3.06 13.49 -1.06
C LEU A 82 3.03 14.11 0.34
N THR A 83 3.58 15.31 0.51
CA THR A 83 3.58 16.02 1.81
C THR A 83 2.17 16.28 2.31
N VAL A 84 1.28 16.79 1.44
CA VAL A 84 -0.13 17.04 1.79
C VAL A 84 -0.84 15.75 2.16
N PHE A 85 -0.63 14.69 1.39
CA PHE A 85 -1.21 13.39 1.68
C PHE A 85 -0.77 12.86 3.06
N TYR A 86 0.54 12.89 3.36
CA TYR A 86 1.06 12.40 4.63
C TYR A 86 0.61 13.25 5.82
N LEU A 87 0.50 14.57 5.66
CA LEU A 87 -0.09 15.46 6.68
C LEU A 87 -1.55 15.07 6.96
N LEU A 88 -2.35 14.90 5.92
CA LEU A 88 -3.75 14.52 6.06
C LEU A 88 -3.90 13.13 6.68
N ALA A 89 -3.08 12.18 6.25
CA ALA A 89 -3.03 10.83 6.81
C ALA A 89 -2.63 10.82 8.29
N GLY A 90 -1.65 11.63 8.68
CA GLY A 90 -1.19 11.73 10.07
C GLY A 90 -2.20 12.39 11.01
N ILE A 91 -2.89 13.44 10.55
CA ILE A 91 -3.86 14.18 11.39
C ILE A 91 -5.20 13.43 11.44
N LEU A 92 -5.69 12.93 10.30
CA LEU A 92 -7.05 12.38 10.21
C LEU A 92 -7.10 10.85 10.27
N GLY A 93 -6.01 10.14 9.93
CA GLY A 93 -5.93 8.67 9.94
C GLY A 93 -6.71 7.98 8.81
N TRP A 94 -7.95 8.38 8.54
CA TRP A 94 -8.82 7.74 7.54
C TRP A 94 -8.31 7.77 6.08
N PRO A 95 -7.48 8.73 5.62
CA PRO A 95 -6.94 8.67 4.25
C PRO A 95 -6.12 7.40 3.97
N LEU A 96 -5.55 6.78 5.01
CA LEU A 96 -4.87 5.49 4.89
C LEU A 96 -5.83 4.37 4.50
N LEU A 97 -7.10 4.44 4.91
CA LEU A 97 -8.13 3.47 4.52
C LEU A 97 -8.50 3.61 3.04
N LEU A 98 -8.62 4.86 2.54
CA LEU A 98 -8.83 5.10 1.11
C LEU A 98 -7.69 4.54 0.26
N ILE A 99 -6.45 4.72 0.75
CA ILE A 99 -5.27 4.20 0.07
C ILE A 99 -5.19 2.67 0.15
N ALA A 100 -5.55 2.06 1.27
CA ALA A 100 -5.67 0.61 1.36
C ALA A 100 -6.70 0.07 0.37
N LEU A 101 -7.84 0.76 0.21
CA LEU A 101 -8.84 0.41 -0.79
C LEU A 101 -8.30 0.54 -2.22
N LEU A 102 -7.55 1.61 -2.52
CA LEU A 102 -6.89 1.79 -3.81
C LEU A 102 -5.90 0.64 -4.09
N GLY A 103 -5.14 0.22 -3.09
CA GLY A 103 -4.22 -0.92 -3.19
C GLY A 103 -4.94 -2.26 -3.39
N LEU A 104 -6.11 -2.44 -2.80
CA LEU A 104 -6.97 -3.60 -3.05
C LEU A 104 -7.45 -3.62 -4.51
N LEU A 105 -7.84 -2.48 -5.07
CA LEU A 105 -8.29 -2.36 -6.46
C LEU A 105 -7.15 -2.61 -7.47
N ASP A 106 -5.91 -2.27 -7.10
CA ASP A 106 -4.73 -2.50 -7.94
C ASP A 106 -4.36 -4.00 -8.04
N SER A 107 -4.56 -4.77 -6.96
CA SER A 107 -4.16 -6.18 -6.88
C SER A 107 -4.77 -7.10 -7.96
N PRO A 108 -6.06 -6.99 -8.36
CA PRO A 108 -6.62 -7.76 -9.46
C PRO A 108 -6.54 -7.07 -10.83
N LEU A 109 -6.50 -5.73 -10.89
CA LEU A 109 -6.66 -4.98 -12.15
C LEU A 109 -5.33 -4.60 -12.82
N GLY A 110 -4.20 -4.74 -12.13
CA GLY A 110 -2.89 -4.36 -12.68
C GLY A 110 -2.83 -2.88 -13.06
N LEU A 111 -3.45 -2.00 -12.26
CA LEU A 111 -3.49 -0.55 -12.49
C LEU A 111 -2.07 0.02 -12.61
N ARG A 112 -1.11 -0.52 -11.85
CA ARG A 112 0.33 -0.23 -11.99
C ARG A 112 0.89 -0.43 -13.40
N ARG A 113 0.46 -1.45 -14.15
CA ARG A 113 0.90 -1.65 -15.56
C ARG A 113 0.23 -0.68 -16.53
N ARG A 114 -0.96 -0.15 -16.18
CA ARG A 114 -1.68 0.83 -17.00
C ARG A 114 -1.24 2.28 -16.78
N PHE A 115 -0.74 2.58 -15.59
CA PHE A 115 -0.25 3.91 -15.20
C PHE A 115 1.28 4.02 -15.08
N ALA A 116 2.02 2.95 -15.39
CA ALA A 116 3.47 3.02 -15.68
C ALA A 116 3.67 3.66 -17.06
#